data_AF-A0A3S3VKV5-F1
#
_entry.id   AF-A0A3S3VKV5-F1
#
_cell.length_a   1.000
_cell.length_b   1.000
_cell.length_c   1.000
_cell.angle_alpha   90.00
_cell.angle_beta   90.00
_cell.angle_gamma   90.00
#
_symmetry.space_group_name_H-M   'P 1'
#
loop_
_entity.id
_entity.type
_entity.pdbx_description
1 polymer ?
#
loop_
_entity_poly.entity_id
_entity_poly.type
_entity_poly.pdbx_seq_one_letter_code
_entity_poly.pdbx_strand_id
1 'polypeptide(L)'
;MRYFYALPMLFLFITATSFAQGYKDGYAVTQKGDTLRGYIDHSGLDRNPHIVKFKQTGIAEVQKLPISQIRSFAFTGLEQYERHLVSISLDVTDEHRLNSGRDTSFKVDTVFLEVLQTGKNATLYAYTDDIKSRFYTSDAAGATPLELIFKVYYPAETGSYNRETQSETSYKKQLSGLALKKNMLNDSMKKIIDKAEYTQIAMQEVVAKINGTPKSEIAKKSKGIGTIGLVVIATFVVLAILNAAF
;
A
#
# COMPACT_ATOMS: atom_id res chain seq x y z
N MET A 1 -44.61 33.69 -11.46
CA MET A 1 -44.33 32.65 -10.43
C MET A 1 -44.25 31.24 -11.03
N ARG A 2 -43.38 31.00 -12.02
CA ARG A 2 -43.28 29.69 -12.71
C ARG A 2 -42.04 28.86 -12.37
N TYR A 3 -41.08 29.42 -11.63
CA TYR A 3 -39.80 28.77 -11.32
C TYR A 3 -39.64 28.37 -9.84
N PHE A 4 -40.66 28.57 -9.01
CA PHE A 4 -40.58 28.30 -7.56
C PHE A 4 -40.49 26.79 -7.23
N TYR A 5 -40.95 25.93 -8.14
CA TYR A 5 -40.85 24.47 -8.02
C TYR A 5 -39.57 23.86 -8.62
N ALA A 6 -38.75 24.65 -9.34
CA ALA A 6 -37.52 24.15 -9.94
C ALA A 6 -36.39 23.96 -8.90
N LEU A 7 -36.39 24.75 -7.83
CA LEU A 7 -35.40 24.71 -6.75
C LEU A 7 -35.47 23.43 -5.89
N PRO A 8 -36.65 22.96 -5.41
CA PRO A 8 -36.72 21.70 -4.67
C PRO A 8 -36.46 20.46 -5.52
N MET A 9 -36.75 20.51 -6.83
CA MET A 9 -36.48 19.40 -7.75
C MET A 9 -34.97 19.22 -8.01
N LEU A 10 -34.21 20.32 -8.01
CA LEU A 10 -32.74 20.28 -8.14
C LEU A 10 -32.07 19.64 -6.91
N PHE A 11 -32.63 19.83 -5.70
CA PHE A 11 -32.06 19.27 -4.47
C PHE A 11 -32.21 17.75 -4.36
N LEU A 12 -33.26 17.18 -4.98
CA LEU A 12 -33.49 15.73 -5.05
C LEU A 12 -32.52 14.99 -5.98
N PHE A 13 -31.94 15.67 -6.97
CA PHE A 13 -30.96 15.06 -7.87
C PHE A 13 -29.55 14.97 -7.27
N ILE A 14 -29.21 15.82 -6.29
CA ILE A 14 -27.87 15.87 -5.71
C ILE A 14 -27.64 14.72 -4.71
N THR A 15 -28.68 14.24 -4.02
CA THR A 15 -28.54 13.14 -3.04
C THR A 15 -28.46 11.76 -3.70
N ALA A 16 -28.97 11.60 -4.93
CA ALA A 16 -28.98 10.32 -5.64
C ALA A 16 -27.60 9.91 -6.19
N THR A 17 -26.65 10.83 -6.30
CA THR A 17 -25.30 10.54 -6.83
C THR A 17 -24.27 10.16 -5.74
N SER A 18 -24.63 10.28 -4.45
CA SER A 18 -23.70 10.00 -3.34
C SER A 18 -23.41 8.52 -3.11
N PHE A 19 -24.25 7.60 -3.61
CA PHE A 19 -24.07 6.15 -3.43
C PHE A 19 -23.07 5.50 -4.42
N ALA A 20 -22.58 6.25 -5.41
CA ALA A 20 -21.67 5.75 -6.45
C ALA A 20 -20.19 6.10 -6.21
N GLN A 21 -19.85 6.88 -5.18
CA GLN A 21 -18.51 7.49 -5.05
C GLN A 21 -17.38 6.51 -4.65
N GLY A 22 -17.71 5.27 -4.30
CA GLY A 22 -16.73 4.25 -3.89
C GLY A 22 -16.24 3.33 -5.01
N TYR A 23 -16.94 3.20 -6.13
CA TYR A 23 -16.57 2.23 -7.18
C TYR A 23 -15.74 2.88 -8.28
N LYS A 24 -14.64 2.22 -8.67
CA LYS A 24 -13.75 2.65 -9.75
C LYS A 24 -13.64 1.59 -10.83
N ASP A 25 -13.41 2.01 -12.07
CA ASP A 25 -13.16 1.11 -13.18
C ASP A 25 -11.95 0.21 -12.91
N GLY A 26 -12.10 -1.08 -13.20
CA GLY A 26 -11.04 -2.04 -12.94
C GLY A 26 -11.34 -3.43 -13.49
N TYR A 27 -10.48 -4.37 -13.11
CA TYR A 27 -10.63 -5.77 -13.48
C TYR A 27 -10.06 -6.68 -12.39
N ALA A 28 -10.61 -7.89 -12.30
CA ALA A 28 -10.11 -8.96 -11.46
C ALA A 28 -9.73 -10.16 -12.33
N VAL A 29 -8.60 -10.79 -12.04
CA VAL A 29 -8.14 -12.01 -12.71
C VAL A 29 -8.40 -13.19 -11.78
N THR A 30 -9.17 -14.18 -12.24
CA THR A 30 -9.49 -15.37 -11.45
C THR A 30 -8.27 -16.28 -11.28
N GLN A 31 -8.34 -17.27 -10.38
CA GLN A 31 -7.29 -18.31 -10.28
C GLN A 31 -7.09 -19.08 -11.60
N LYS A 32 -8.12 -19.15 -12.47
CA LYS A 32 -8.05 -19.83 -13.78
C LYS A 32 -7.43 -18.95 -14.87
N GLY A 33 -7.18 -17.67 -14.59
CA GLY A 33 -6.64 -16.71 -15.54
C GLY A 33 -7.68 -15.89 -16.30
N ASP A 34 -8.98 -16.13 -16.07
CA ASP A 34 -10.05 -15.35 -16.69
C ASP A 34 -10.06 -13.92 -16.16
N THR A 35 -10.25 -12.94 -17.05
CA THR A 35 -10.32 -11.53 -16.66
C THR A 35 -11.77 -11.05 -16.60
N LEU A 36 -12.23 -10.69 -15.40
CA LEU A 36 -13.53 -10.09 -15.16
C LEU A 36 -13.38 -8.56 -15.20
N ARG A 37 -14.06 -7.90 -16.14
CA ARG A 37 -14.04 -6.42 -16.28
C ARG A 37 -15.28 -5.81 -15.66
N GLY A 38 -15.11 -4.68 -14.97
CA GLY A 38 -16.19 -4.02 -14.27
C GLY A 38 -15.70 -2.93 -13.33
N TYR A 39 -16.38 -2.79 -12.21
CA TYR A 39 -16.11 -1.79 -11.20
C TYR A 39 -15.73 -2.45 -9.89
N ILE A 40 -14.67 -1.97 -9.24
CA ILE A 40 -14.20 -2.46 -7.95
C ILE A 40 -14.47 -1.39 -6.89
N ASP A 41 -14.95 -1.80 -5.73
CA ASP A 41 -15.07 -0.92 -4.56
C ASP A 41 -13.67 -0.52 -4.07
N HIS A 42 -13.40 0.78 -4.14
CA HIS A 42 -12.16 1.42 -3.70
C HIS A 42 -12.31 1.99 -2.27
N SER A 43 -13.48 1.88 -1.64
CA SER A 43 -13.65 2.32 -0.25
C SER A 43 -12.89 1.39 0.72
N GLY A 44 -12.14 1.98 1.65
CA GLY A 44 -11.45 1.22 2.72
C GLY A 44 -10.15 0.53 2.30
N LEU A 45 -9.48 1.00 1.24
CA LEU A 45 -8.15 0.51 0.83
C LEU A 45 -6.99 1.05 1.70
N ASP A 46 -7.28 1.70 2.82
CA ASP A 46 -6.27 2.05 3.83
C ASP A 46 -5.56 0.80 4.39
N ARG A 47 -6.19 -0.37 4.20
CA ARG A 47 -5.65 -1.70 4.47
C ARG A 47 -5.83 -2.59 3.25
N ASN A 48 -4.94 -3.56 3.10
CA ASN A 48 -5.03 -4.51 2.01
C ASN A 48 -6.27 -5.40 2.21
N PRO A 49 -7.18 -5.48 1.22
CA PRO A 49 -8.44 -6.20 1.39
C PRO A 49 -8.22 -7.71 1.42
N HIS A 50 -9.09 -8.45 2.10
CA HIS A 50 -9.20 -9.92 1.97
C HIS A 50 -10.35 -10.35 1.05
N ILE A 51 -11.30 -9.45 0.78
CA ILE A 51 -12.46 -9.65 -0.08
C ILE A 51 -12.58 -8.43 -0.98
N VAL A 52 -12.71 -8.66 -2.28
CA VAL A 52 -12.91 -7.62 -3.28
C VAL A 52 -14.41 -7.53 -3.60
N LYS A 53 -15.02 -6.35 -3.45
CA LYS A 53 -16.40 -6.14 -3.91
C LYS A 53 -16.36 -5.67 -5.36
N PHE A 54 -16.98 -6.44 -6.24
CA PHE A 54 -16.92 -6.27 -7.69
C PHE A 54 -18.31 -6.16 -8.29
N LYS A 55 -18.49 -5.25 -9.24
CA LYS A 55 -19.71 -5.12 -10.06
C LYS A 55 -19.32 -5.33 -11.52
N GLN A 56 -19.85 -6.36 -12.15
CA GLN A 56 -19.60 -6.60 -13.57
C GLN A 56 -20.35 -5.57 -14.43
N THR A 57 -19.74 -5.13 -15.54
CA THR A 57 -20.38 -4.16 -16.44
C THR A 57 -21.73 -4.68 -16.93
N GLY A 58 -22.78 -3.86 -16.78
CA GLY A 58 -24.15 -4.22 -17.16
C GLY A 58 -24.93 -5.05 -16.12
N ILE A 59 -24.30 -5.40 -14.99
CA ILE A 59 -24.93 -6.14 -13.89
C ILE A 59 -24.92 -5.26 -12.64
N ALA A 60 -26.10 -5.02 -12.06
CA ALA A 60 -26.23 -4.14 -10.89
C ALA A 60 -25.78 -4.80 -9.57
N GLU A 61 -25.80 -6.13 -9.52
CA GLU A 61 -25.47 -6.91 -8.32
C GLU A 61 -23.99 -6.82 -7.94
N VAL A 62 -23.72 -6.71 -6.64
CA VAL A 62 -22.36 -6.71 -6.09
C VAL A 62 -21.94 -8.15 -5.79
N GLN A 63 -20.88 -8.59 -6.45
CA GLN A 63 -20.21 -9.85 -6.17
C GLN A 63 -19.12 -9.64 -5.14
N LYS A 64 -19.10 -10.48 -4.09
CA LYS A 64 -17.99 -10.55 -3.14
C LYS A 64 -17.02 -11.63 -3.59
N LEU A 65 -15.86 -11.23 -4.06
CA LEU A 65 -14.82 -12.13 -4.54
C LEU A 65 -13.77 -12.31 -3.44
N PRO A 66 -13.72 -13.46 -2.75
CA PRO A 66 -12.72 -13.73 -1.73
C PRO A 66 -11.34 -13.95 -2.35
N ILE A 67 -10.29 -13.76 -1.55
CA ILE A 67 -8.90 -13.96 -1.95
C ILE A 67 -8.61 -15.36 -2.54
N SER A 68 -9.36 -16.39 -2.14
CA SER A 68 -9.24 -17.74 -2.68
C SER A 68 -9.63 -17.85 -4.16
N GLN A 69 -10.43 -16.91 -4.69
CA GLN A 69 -10.96 -16.95 -6.07
C GLN A 69 -10.22 -16.04 -7.04
N ILE A 70 -9.51 -15.02 -6.54
CA ILE A 70 -8.83 -14.01 -7.36
C ILE A 70 -7.31 -14.15 -7.24
N ARG A 71 -6.64 -14.15 -8.38
CA ARG A 71 -5.17 -14.09 -8.49
C ARG A 71 -4.64 -12.66 -8.37
N SER A 72 -5.31 -11.70 -9.00
CA SER A 72 -4.96 -10.28 -8.93
C SER A 72 -6.16 -9.41 -9.27
N PHE A 73 -6.13 -8.16 -8.86
CA PHE A 73 -7.09 -7.16 -9.32
C PHE A 73 -6.39 -5.81 -9.49
N ALA A 74 -6.95 -4.96 -10.33
CA ALA A 74 -6.40 -3.63 -10.56
C ALA A 74 -7.49 -2.63 -10.84
N PHE A 75 -7.26 -1.41 -10.39
CA PHE A 75 -7.99 -0.22 -10.79
C PHE A 75 -7.34 0.32 -12.07
N THR A 76 -8.15 0.64 -13.07
CA THR A 76 -7.64 1.07 -14.39
C THR A 76 -6.83 2.35 -14.25
N GLY A 77 -5.52 2.27 -14.52
CA GLY A 77 -4.59 3.39 -14.45
C GLY A 77 -4.18 3.82 -13.03
N LEU A 78 -4.51 3.04 -12.00
CA LEU A 78 -4.21 3.34 -10.60
C LEU A 78 -3.44 2.19 -9.92
N GLU A 79 -3.94 1.68 -8.78
CA GLU A 79 -3.30 0.63 -7.98
C GLU A 79 -3.62 -0.78 -8.53
N GLN A 80 -2.64 -1.68 -8.42
CA GLN A 80 -2.76 -3.10 -8.74
C GLN A 80 -2.41 -3.92 -7.51
N TYR A 81 -3.09 -5.05 -7.33
CA TYR A 81 -2.90 -5.96 -6.22
C TYR A 81 -2.70 -7.39 -6.72
N GLU A 82 -1.77 -8.10 -6.12
CA GLU A 82 -1.43 -9.49 -6.46
C GLU A 82 -1.53 -10.40 -5.24
N ARG A 83 -2.13 -11.58 -5.44
CA ARG A 83 -2.24 -12.58 -4.39
C ARG A 83 -0.89 -13.30 -4.20
N HIS A 84 -0.39 -13.30 -2.97
CA HIS A 84 0.83 -14.02 -2.59
C HIS A 84 0.66 -14.74 -1.27
N LEU A 85 1.33 -15.88 -1.11
CA LEU A 85 1.53 -16.56 0.17
C LEU A 85 2.86 -16.08 0.75
N VAL A 86 2.83 -15.33 1.85
CA VAL A 86 4.03 -14.69 2.42
C VAL A 86 4.09 -14.85 3.94
N SER A 87 5.31 -14.74 4.48
CA SER A 87 5.51 -14.52 5.91
C SER A 87 5.24 -13.05 6.25
N ILE A 88 4.46 -12.80 7.30
CA ILE A 88 4.04 -11.49 7.76
C ILE A 88 4.51 -11.33 9.20
N SER A 89 5.44 -10.41 9.43
CA SER A 89 5.88 -10.06 10.78
C SER A 89 4.74 -9.49 11.62
N LEU A 90 4.72 -9.79 12.92
CA LEU A 90 3.67 -9.32 13.83
C LEU A 90 4.16 -8.23 14.80
N ASP A 91 5.43 -7.82 14.68
CA ASP A 91 5.98 -6.75 15.50
C ASP A 91 5.34 -5.40 15.18
N VAL A 92 5.12 -4.60 16.22
CA VAL A 92 4.54 -3.26 16.13
C VAL A 92 5.67 -2.24 15.91
N THR A 93 5.43 -1.22 15.09
CA THR A 93 6.37 -0.11 14.86
C THR A 93 5.89 1.24 15.42
N ASP A 94 4.62 1.31 15.86
CA ASP A 94 4.06 2.48 16.53
C ASP A 94 4.62 2.58 17.95
N GLU A 95 5.36 3.68 18.22
CA GLU A 95 6.01 3.97 19.49
C GLU A 95 5.06 3.90 20.70
N HIS A 96 3.79 4.26 20.51
CA HIS A 96 2.78 4.24 21.58
C HIS A 96 2.26 2.83 21.90
N ARG A 97 2.57 1.85 21.06
CA ARG A 97 2.10 0.46 21.15
C ARG A 97 3.24 -0.55 21.24
N LEU A 98 4.49 -0.10 21.43
CA LEU A 98 5.65 -0.97 21.47
C LEU A 98 5.67 -1.85 22.71
N ASN A 99 6.01 -3.12 22.48
CA ASN A 99 6.32 -4.06 23.54
C ASN A 99 7.77 -3.90 24.03
N SER A 100 8.05 -4.42 25.23
CA SER A 100 9.42 -4.55 25.71
C SER A 100 10.07 -5.77 25.10
N GLY A 101 11.32 -5.62 24.67
CA GLY A 101 12.08 -6.65 23.98
C GLY A 101 11.78 -6.74 22.48
N ARG A 102 12.66 -7.46 21.78
CA ARG A 102 12.56 -7.68 20.34
C ARG A 102 11.50 -8.71 20.02
N ASP A 103 10.45 -8.32 19.29
CA ASP A 103 9.45 -9.25 18.77
C ASP A 103 9.94 -9.91 17.46
N THR A 104 9.90 -11.23 17.43
CA THR A 104 10.32 -12.06 16.29
C THR A 104 9.19 -12.91 15.73
N SER A 105 7.98 -12.74 16.25
CA SER A 105 6.81 -13.49 15.81
C SER A 105 6.39 -13.10 14.39
N PHE A 106 5.90 -14.10 13.67
CA PHE A 106 5.39 -13.95 12.32
C PHE A 106 4.29 -14.98 12.09
N LYS A 107 3.42 -14.73 11.11
CA LYS A 107 2.49 -15.72 10.56
C LYS A 107 2.75 -15.93 9.08
N VAL A 108 2.30 -17.05 8.53
CA VAL A 108 2.27 -17.28 7.08
C VAL A 108 0.82 -17.21 6.63
N ASP A 109 0.52 -16.34 5.67
CA ASP A 109 -0.85 -16.07 5.23
C ASP A 109 -0.91 -15.74 3.74
N THR A 110 -2.08 -15.96 3.13
CA THR A 110 -2.35 -15.52 1.76
C THR A 110 -2.97 -14.14 1.78
N VAL A 111 -2.32 -13.17 1.14
CA VAL A 111 -2.73 -11.76 1.13
C VAL A 111 -2.67 -11.17 -0.27
N PHE A 112 -3.42 -10.08 -0.48
CA PHE A 112 -3.22 -9.22 -1.64
C PHE A 112 -2.15 -8.19 -1.32
N LEU A 113 -1.02 -8.23 -2.02
CA LEU A 113 0.02 -7.22 -1.93
C LEU A 113 -0.23 -6.15 -2.99
N GLU A 114 -0.14 -4.87 -2.60
CA GLU A 114 -0.19 -3.76 -3.55
C GLU A 114 1.12 -3.72 -4.35
N VAL A 115 1.03 -3.63 -5.67
CA VAL A 115 2.19 -3.55 -6.57
C VAL A 115 2.64 -2.10 -6.70
N LEU A 116 3.57 -1.70 -5.84
CA LEU A 116 4.12 -0.35 -5.84
C LEU A 116 5.01 -0.10 -7.05
N GLN A 117 5.74 -1.11 -7.52
CA GLN A 117 6.62 -0.98 -8.68
C GLN A 117 7.03 -2.34 -9.25
N THR A 118 6.98 -2.47 -10.58
CA THR A 118 7.48 -3.65 -11.29
C THR A 118 8.60 -3.23 -12.23
N GLY A 119 9.66 -4.04 -12.34
CA GLY A 119 10.72 -3.83 -13.30
C GLY A 119 11.50 -5.11 -13.58
N LYS A 120 12.50 -5.01 -14.46
CA LYS A 120 13.27 -6.17 -14.96
C LYS A 120 14.03 -6.93 -13.86
N ASN A 121 14.43 -6.24 -12.80
CA ASN A 121 15.33 -6.78 -11.79
C ASN A 121 14.61 -7.10 -10.47
N ALA A 122 13.57 -6.33 -10.14
CA ALA A 122 12.80 -6.53 -8.92
C ALA A 122 11.39 -5.95 -9.02
N THR A 123 10.48 -6.51 -8.24
CA THR A 123 9.15 -5.94 -7.96
C THR A 123 9.10 -5.54 -6.49
N LEU A 124 8.59 -4.34 -6.22
CA LEU A 124 8.31 -3.82 -4.89
C LEU A 124 6.80 -3.90 -4.63
N TYR A 125 6.46 -4.39 -3.46
CA TYR A 125 5.09 -4.47 -3.00
C TYR A 125 4.90 -3.81 -1.63
N ALA A 126 3.66 -3.49 -1.29
CA ALA A 126 3.24 -3.06 0.05
C ALA A 126 2.10 -3.92 0.60
N TYR A 127 2.09 -4.05 1.92
CA TYR A 127 1.01 -4.65 2.69
C TYR A 127 0.78 -3.88 3.98
N THR A 128 -0.43 -3.38 4.17
CA THR A 128 -0.87 -2.67 5.37
C THR A 128 -2.01 -3.44 6.02
N ASP A 129 -1.84 -3.76 7.30
CA ASP A 129 -2.86 -4.32 8.17
C ASP A 129 -3.10 -3.40 9.39
N ASP A 130 -3.72 -3.93 10.44
CA ASP A 130 -3.98 -3.22 11.70
C ASP A 130 -2.74 -3.07 12.60
N ILE A 131 -1.65 -3.74 12.27
CA ILE A 131 -0.38 -3.70 13.00
C ILE A 131 0.52 -2.61 12.41
N LYS A 132 0.85 -2.73 11.12
CA LYS A 132 1.78 -1.83 10.42
C LYS A 132 1.74 -1.97 8.90
N SER A 133 2.39 -1.04 8.20
CA SER A 133 2.76 -1.19 6.80
C SER A 133 4.09 -1.93 6.66
N ARG A 134 4.16 -2.87 5.72
CA ARG A 134 5.34 -3.67 5.39
C ARG A 134 5.62 -3.57 3.89
N PHE A 135 6.89 -3.56 3.53
CA PHE A 135 7.32 -3.64 2.14
C PHE A 135 7.86 -5.03 1.82
N TYR A 136 7.64 -5.48 0.59
CA TYR A 136 8.16 -6.77 0.11
C TYR A 136 8.89 -6.58 -1.20
N THR A 137 9.90 -7.43 -1.45
CA THR A 137 10.57 -7.47 -2.74
C THR A 137 10.58 -8.88 -3.30
N SER A 138 10.40 -9.00 -4.61
CA SER A 138 10.69 -10.21 -5.37
C SER A 138 11.73 -9.88 -6.42
N ASP A 139 12.61 -10.84 -6.74
CA ASP A 139 13.71 -10.65 -7.67
C ASP A 139 13.51 -11.36 -9.02
N ALA A 140 12.36 -12.00 -9.20
CA ALA A 140 11.94 -12.61 -10.45
C ALA A 140 10.41 -12.64 -10.53
N ALA A 141 9.87 -12.65 -11.75
CA ALA A 141 8.43 -12.81 -11.95
C ALA A 141 7.96 -14.16 -11.37
N GLY A 142 6.94 -14.12 -10.51
CA GLY A 142 6.38 -15.31 -9.87
C GLY A 142 7.18 -15.84 -8.68
N ALA A 143 8.30 -15.23 -8.30
CA ALA A 143 8.99 -15.56 -7.05
C ALA A 143 8.17 -15.07 -5.85
N THR A 144 8.18 -15.83 -4.76
CA THR A 144 7.55 -15.45 -3.50
C THR A 144 8.19 -14.15 -2.96
N PRO A 145 7.41 -13.07 -2.77
CA PRO A 145 7.94 -11.82 -2.22
C PRO A 145 8.44 -12.01 -0.78
N LEU A 146 9.57 -11.39 -0.47
CA LEU A 146 10.19 -11.42 0.85
C LEU A 146 10.03 -10.07 1.55
N GLU A 147 9.63 -10.09 2.81
CA GLU A 147 9.46 -8.88 3.63
C GLU A 147 10.81 -8.16 3.83
N LEU A 148 10.81 -6.85 3.63
CA LEU A 148 11.89 -5.95 4.01
C LEU A 148 11.77 -5.65 5.51
N ILE A 149 12.67 -6.20 6.31
CA ILE A 149 12.53 -6.22 7.77
C ILE A 149 12.92 -4.87 8.38
N PHE A 150 11.95 -4.25 9.04
CA PHE A 150 12.12 -3.10 9.91
C PHE A 150 11.35 -3.34 11.21
N LYS A 151 12.04 -3.14 12.33
CA LYS A 151 11.49 -3.33 13.68
C LYS A 151 11.85 -2.17 14.58
N VAL A 152 10.96 -1.86 15.51
CA VAL A 152 11.20 -0.90 16.59
C VAL A 152 10.84 -1.60 17.91
N TYR A 153 11.65 -1.43 18.95
CA TYR A 153 11.38 -2.03 20.26
C TYR A 153 12.07 -1.30 21.39
N TYR A 154 11.57 -1.48 22.61
CA TYR A 154 12.30 -1.09 23.81
C TYR A 154 13.29 -2.20 24.22
N PRO A 155 14.56 -1.88 24.48
CA PRO A 155 15.51 -2.85 25.02
C PRO A 155 14.98 -3.46 26.32
N ALA A 156 15.20 -4.76 26.52
CA ALA A 156 14.68 -5.48 27.69
C ALA A 156 15.29 -5.01 29.03
N GLU A 157 16.41 -4.28 29.00
CA GLU A 157 17.23 -3.95 30.18
C GLU A 157 17.57 -2.46 30.33
N THR A 158 16.56 -1.60 30.44
CA THR A 158 16.83 -0.26 30.99
C THR A 158 15.85 0.02 32.11
N GLY A 159 16.31 -0.17 33.35
CA GLY A 159 15.70 0.32 34.59
C GLY A 159 15.75 1.85 34.70
N SER A 160 15.54 2.55 33.60
CA SER A 160 15.68 4.00 33.49
C SER A 160 14.36 4.61 33.04
N TYR A 161 13.99 5.72 33.69
CA TYR A 161 12.76 6.48 33.46
C TYR A 161 12.65 7.07 32.04
N ASN A 162 13.71 6.95 31.23
CA ASN A 162 13.76 7.34 29.82
C ASN A 162 14.00 6.11 28.95
N ARG A 163 12.94 5.49 28.44
CA ARG A 163 13.05 4.37 27.48
C ARG A 163 13.24 4.93 26.07
N GLU A 164 14.47 4.93 25.59
CA GLU A 164 14.76 5.18 24.17
C GLU A 164 14.43 3.93 23.35
N THR A 165 13.88 4.12 22.15
CA THR A 165 13.58 3.03 21.22
C THR A 165 14.83 2.59 20.47
N GLN A 166 14.92 1.30 20.14
CA GLN A 166 15.92 0.79 19.21
C GLN A 166 15.24 0.38 17.90
N SER A 167 15.90 0.67 16.78
CA SER A 167 15.44 0.33 15.45
C SER A 167 16.35 -0.71 14.78
N GLU A 168 15.76 -1.78 14.26
CA GLU A 168 16.44 -2.78 13.44
C GLU A 168 16.17 -2.50 11.96
N THR A 169 17.21 -2.09 11.22
CA THR A 169 17.10 -1.69 9.80
C THR A 169 17.58 -2.77 8.83
N SER A 170 17.23 -4.03 9.10
CA SER A 170 17.64 -5.21 8.33
C SER A 170 17.32 -5.11 6.83
N TYR A 171 16.26 -4.39 6.47
CA TYR A 171 15.91 -4.06 5.08
C TYR A 171 17.05 -3.46 4.27
N LYS A 172 17.95 -2.66 4.88
CA LYS A 172 19.09 -2.06 4.16
C LYS A 172 20.06 -3.13 3.65
N LYS A 173 20.32 -4.15 4.48
CA LYS A 173 21.15 -5.30 4.08
C LYS A 173 20.44 -6.14 3.02
N GLN A 174 19.14 -6.35 3.15
CA GLN A 174 18.34 -7.08 2.16
C GLN A 174 18.35 -6.39 0.79
N LEU A 175 18.15 -5.06 0.75
CA LEU A 175 18.21 -4.27 -0.47
C LEU A 175 19.63 -4.25 -1.08
N SER A 176 20.66 -4.21 -0.25
CA SER A 176 22.06 -4.32 -0.71
C SER A 176 22.33 -5.69 -1.34
N GLY A 177 21.83 -6.77 -0.73
CA GLY A 177 21.90 -8.13 -1.27
C GLY A 177 21.15 -8.27 -2.59
N LEU A 178 19.96 -7.69 -2.70
CA LEU A 178 19.19 -7.65 -3.94
C LEU A 178 19.94 -6.89 -5.04
N ALA A 179 20.46 -5.70 -4.73
CA ALA A 179 21.25 -4.91 -5.68
C ALA A 179 22.51 -5.66 -6.13
N LEU A 180 23.21 -6.33 -5.21
CA LEU A 180 24.38 -7.14 -5.52
C LEU A 180 24.02 -8.29 -6.46
N LYS A 181 22.96 -9.05 -6.14
CA LYS A 181 22.46 -10.18 -6.95
C LYS A 181 22.12 -9.75 -8.39
N LYS A 182 21.73 -8.48 -8.57
CA LYS A 182 21.37 -7.91 -9.88
C LYS A 182 22.49 -7.11 -10.54
N ASN A 183 23.71 -7.16 -10.02
CA ASN A 183 24.88 -6.40 -10.50
C ASN A 183 24.65 -4.88 -10.53
N MET A 184 23.82 -4.37 -9.60
CA MET A 184 23.46 -2.96 -9.47
C MET A 184 24.14 -2.29 -8.27
N LEU A 185 24.85 -3.05 -7.42
CA LEU A 185 25.52 -2.50 -6.25
C LEU A 185 26.81 -1.77 -6.65
N ASN A 186 26.87 -0.47 -6.33
CA ASN A 186 28.04 0.40 -6.46
C ASN A 186 27.99 1.46 -5.34
N ASP A 187 29.01 2.31 -5.23
CA ASP A 187 29.11 3.33 -4.17
C ASP A 187 27.91 4.29 -4.14
N SER A 188 27.37 4.65 -5.32
CA SER A 188 26.19 5.50 -5.41
C SER A 188 24.95 4.77 -4.88
N MET A 189 24.76 3.49 -5.26
CA MET A 189 23.65 2.66 -4.79
C MET A 189 23.72 2.43 -3.28
N LYS A 190 24.91 2.17 -2.74
CA LYS A 190 25.13 2.00 -1.30
C LYS A 190 24.73 3.26 -0.52
N LYS A 191 25.16 4.45 -0.98
CA LYS A 191 24.75 5.72 -0.36
C LYS A 191 23.24 5.95 -0.37
N ILE A 192 22.55 5.53 -1.43
CA ILE A 192 21.09 5.63 -1.53
C ILE A 192 20.43 4.70 -0.51
N ILE A 193 20.87 3.44 -0.42
CA ILE A 193 20.34 2.46 0.54
C ILE A 193 20.62 2.89 1.99
N ASP A 194 21.83 3.37 2.29
CA ASP A 194 22.23 3.78 3.64
C ASP A 194 21.37 4.94 4.16
N LYS A 195 20.97 5.87 3.27
CA LYS A 195 20.11 7.01 3.59
C LYS A 195 18.62 6.72 3.51
N ALA A 196 18.21 5.60 2.92
CA ALA A 196 16.80 5.26 2.75
C ALA A 196 16.15 4.99 4.11
N GLU A 197 15.15 5.79 4.46
CA GLU A 197 14.24 5.52 5.57
C GLU A 197 13.25 4.41 5.18
N TYR A 198 12.60 3.80 6.16
CA TYR A 198 11.60 2.75 5.91
C TYR A 198 10.24 3.35 5.50
N THR A 199 10.22 4.02 4.35
CA THR A 199 9.02 4.68 3.79
C THR A 199 8.77 4.22 2.37
N GLN A 200 7.52 4.30 1.91
CA GLN A 200 7.14 3.91 0.55
C GLN A 200 7.97 4.63 -0.51
N ILE A 201 8.15 5.95 -0.35
CA ILE A 201 8.89 6.79 -1.28
C ILE A 201 10.35 6.32 -1.39
N ALA A 202 11.02 6.11 -0.25
CA ALA A 202 12.41 5.68 -0.23
C ALA A 202 12.58 4.25 -0.79
N MET A 203 11.66 3.33 -0.47
CA MET A 203 11.69 1.97 -1.01
C MET A 203 11.47 1.95 -2.52
N GLN A 204 10.52 2.76 -3.03
CA GLN A 204 10.31 2.93 -4.47
C GLN A 204 11.54 3.52 -5.15
N GLU A 205 12.19 4.53 -4.56
CA GLU A 205 13.43 5.10 -5.12
C GLU A 205 14.54 4.06 -5.22
N VAL A 206 14.79 3.30 -4.14
CA VAL A 206 15.81 2.24 -4.12
C VAL A 206 15.52 1.19 -5.21
N VAL A 207 14.29 0.68 -5.27
CA VAL A 207 13.93 -0.38 -6.22
C VAL A 207 13.91 0.13 -7.66
N ALA A 208 13.55 1.40 -7.91
CA ALA A 208 13.70 2.04 -9.22
C ALA A 208 15.15 2.13 -9.67
N LYS A 209 16.08 2.43 -8.76
CA LYS A 209 17.51 2.38 -9.09
C LYS A 209 17.97 0.97 -9.41
N ILE A 210 17.55 -0.04 -8.63
CA ILE A 210 17.84 -1.45 -8.93
C ILE A 210 17.28 -1.86 -10.29
N ASN A 211 16.09 -1.39 -10.66
CA ASN A 211 15.48 -1.67 -11.96
C ASN A 211 16.10 -0.89 -13.13
N GLY A 212 16.97 0.09 -12.86
CA GLY A 212 17.50 1.00 -13.89
C GLY A 212 16.44 1.94 -14.47
N THR A 213 15.35 2.20 -13.72
CA THR A 213 14.26 3.09 -14.15
C THR A 213 14.74 4.54 -14.20
N PRO A 214 14.53 5.28 -15.32
CA PRO A 214 14.88 6.69 -15.42
C PRO A 214 14.13 7.55 -14.38
N LYS A 215 14.76 8.61 -13.84
CA LYS A 215 14.13 9.52 -12.87
C LYS A 215 12.81 10.14 -13.37
N SER A 216 12.67 10.33 -14.68
CA SER A 216 11.46 10.90 -15.32
C SER A 216 10.22 10.01 -15.22
N GLU A 217 10.39 8.69 -15.09
CA GLU A 217 9.27 7.74 -14.96
C GLU A 217 8.78 7.65 -13.51
N ILE A 218 9.70 7.76 -12.55
CA ILE A 218 9.38 7.80 -11.11
C ILE A 218 8.51 9.02 -10.79
N ALA A 219 8.84 10.19 -11.35
CA ALA A 219 8.10 11.44 -11.13
C ALA A 219 6.70 11.47 -11.79
N LYS A 220 6.47 10.70 -12.86
CA LYS A 220 5.13 10.54 -13.45
C LYS A 220 4.24 9.66 -12.59
N LYS A 221 4.80 8.56 -12.04
CA LYS A 221 4.07 7.65 -11.16
C LYS A 221 3.68 8.31 -9.83
N SER A 222 4.55 9.16 -9.26
CA SER A 222 4.21 9.90 -8.02
C SER A 222 3.13 10.97 -8.22
N LYS A 223 3.08 11.63 -9.38
CA LYS A 223 2.04 12.65 -9.69
C LYS A 223 0.65 12.04 -9.92
N GLY A 224 0.56 10.82 -10.44
CA GLY A 224 -0.72 10.11 -10.60
C GLY A 224 -1.32 9.62 -9.27
N ILE A 225 -0.48 9.26 -8.30
CA ILE A 225 -0.88 8.85 -6.95
C ILE A 225 -1.19 10.08 -6.07
N GLY A 226 -0.44 11.18 -6.25
CA GLY A 226 -0.49 12.37 -5.39
C GLY A 226 -1.74 13.26 -5.51
N THR A 227 -2.60 13.07 -6.51
CA THR A 227 -3.80 13.92 -6.65
C THR A 227 -5.02 13.43 -5.87
N ILE A 228 -5.06 12.14 -5.47
CA ILE A 228 -6.22 11.57 -4.77
C ILE A 228 -5.90 11.31 -3.29
N GLY A 229 -4.68 10.84 -2.96
CA GLY A 229 -4.29 10.58 -1.57
C GLY A 229 -4.02 11.85 -0.73
N LEU A 230 -3.60 12.95 -1.36
CA LEU A 230 -3.21 14.16 -0.64
C LEU A 230 -4.42 15.00 -0.18
N VAL A 231 -5.57 14.86 -0.85
CA VAL A 231 -6.82 15.54 -0.48
C VAL A 231 -7.42 14.96 0.81
N VAL A 232 -7.24 13.65 1.08
CA VAL A 232 -7.81 13.02 2.29
C VAL A 232 -7.06 13.45 3.55
N ILE A 233 -5.73 13.62 3.49
CA ILE A 233 -4.93 14.04 4.65
C ILE A 233 -5.12 15.54 4.94
N ALA A 234 -5.22 16.39 3.91
CA ALA A 234 -5.43 17.83 4.10
C ALA A 234 -6.78 18.14 4.78
N THR A 235 -7.82 17.33 4.53
CA THR A 235 -9.14 17.55 5.14
C THR A 235 -9.17 17.19 6.63
N PHE A 236 -8.37 16.22 7.08
CA PHE A 236 -8.27 15.86 8.50
C PHE A 236 -7.43 16.85 9.32
N VAL A 237 -6.42 17.48 8.72
CA VAL A 237 -5.59 18.48 9.42
C VAL A 237 -6.34 19.80 9.64
N VAL A 238 -7.24 20.19 8.74
CA VAL A 238 -8.04 21.42 8.92
C VAL A 238 -9.12 21.26 10.00
N LEU A 239 -9.66 20.06 10.20
CA LEU A 239 -10.69 19.82 11.23
C LEU A 239 -10.11 19.74 12.65
N ALA A 240 -8.84 19.34 12.80
CA ALA A 240 -8.17 19.31 14.11
C ALA A 240 -7.78 20.72 14.62
N ILE A 241 -7.55 21.68 13.73
CA ILE A 241 -7.18 23.05 14.11
C ILE A 241 -8.40 23.88 14.52
N LEU A 242 -9.61 23.55 14.05
CA LEU A 242 -10.83 24.27 14.44
C LEU A 242 -11.41 23.86 15.79
N ASN A 243 -11.05 22.69 16.33
CA ASN A 243 -11.56 22.19 17.61
C ASN A 243 -10.67 22.51 18.83
N ALA A 244 -9.54 23.20 18.62
CA ALA A 244 -8.67 23.69 19.69
C ALA A 244 -8.87 25.19 19.99
N ALA A 245 -9.89 25.82 19.39
CA ALA A 245 -10.20 27.23 19.54
C ALA A 245 -11.70 27.45 19.81
N PHE A 246 -12.27 26.73 20.78
CA PHE A 246 -13.48 27.10 21.52
C PHE A 246 -13.46 26.46 22.92
#